data_AF-A0AAU0WR62-F1
#
_entry.id   AF-A0AAU0WR62-F1
#
_cell.length_a   1.000
_cell.length_b   1.000
_cell.length_c   1.000
_cell.angle_alpha   90.00
_cell.angle_beta   90.00
_cell.angle_gamma   90.00
#
_symmetry.space_group_name_H-M   'P 1'
#
loop_
_entity.id
_entity.type
_entity.pdbx_description
1 polymer ?
#
loop_
_entity_poly.entity_id
_entity_poly.type
_entity_poly.pdbx_seq_one_letter_code
_entity_poly.pdbx_strand_id
1 'polypeptide(L)'
;MPTTAERRAHYDDFVDRVRDLCTTPRIRADLARGQGRPITECLPLHRYLSRPTAGWGARRAHFTTAALVALEPPRRTTTRPTEPSTPDGWATTPRWRRPNLGAALAECAARRPLTAGGLERKLNTLIHLSADHLHPLLPGLADQLLRAGCRPDWAVWLSDLALWDIDRTAVASHWLDAFYLGRPAAGDPGEQDH
;
A
#
# COMPACT_ATOMS: atom_id res chain seq x y z
N MET A 1 -23.37 2.05 12.06
CA MET A 1 -22.37 1.69 11.03
C MET A 1 -21.38 2.83 10.94
N PRO A 2 -20.06 2.58 10.98
CA PRO A 2 -19.07 3.65 10.91
C PRO A 2 -19.12 4.35 9.55
N THR A 3 -19.04 5.67 9.57
CA THR A 3 -18.97 6.55 8.40
C THR A 3 -17.67 6.34 7.62
N THR A 4 -17.64 6.82 6.38
CA THR A 4 -16.42 6.76 5.55
C THR A 4 -15.26 7.52 6.17
N ALA A 5 -15.51 8.62 6.89
CA ALA A 5 -14.48 9.39 7.59
C ALA A 5 -13.90 8.59 8.78
N GLU A 6 -14.76 7.99 9.60
CA GLU A 6 -14.34 7.13 10.73
C GLU A 6 -13.53 5.93 10.25
N ARG A 7 -13.94 5.28 9.14
CA ARG A 7 -13.16 4.18 8.54
C ARG A 7 -11.77 4.62 8.11
N ARG A 8 -11.65 5.82 7.54
CA ARG A 8 -10.35 6.37 7.10
C ARG A 8 -9.43 6.64 8.29
N ALA A 9 -9.93 7.33 9.31
CA ALA A 9 -9.19 7.56 10.55
C ALA A 9 -8.73 6.25 11.18
N HIS A 10 -9.61 5.25 11.21
CA HIS A 10 -9.26 3.91 11.72
C HIS A 10 -8.14 3.23 10.92
N TYR A 11 -8.15 3.32 9.57
CA TYR A 11 -7.08 2.72 8.77
C TYR A 11 -5.73 3.38 9.02
N ASP A 12 -5.74 4.69 9.23
CA ASP A 12 -4.56 5.48 9.55
C ASP A 12 -4.01 5.09 10.94
N ASP A 13 -4.86 5.12 11.96
CA ASP A 13 -4.53 4.70 13.34
C ASP A 13 -4.05 3.24 13.39
N PHE A 14 -4.66 2.36 12.59
CA PHE A 14 -4.29 0.96 12.53
C PHE A 14 -2.87 0.78 11.97
N VAL A 15 -2.51 1.47 10.89
CA VAL A 15 -1.17 1.38 10.30
C VAL A 15 -0.12 1.90 11.27
N ASP A 16 -0.37 3.04 11.92
CA ASP A 16 0.57 3.61 12.90
C ASP A 16 0.75 2.69 14.10
N ARG A 17 -0.34 2.10 14.61
CA ARG A 17 -0.25 1.08 15.66
C ARG A 17 0.56 -0.14 15.22
N VAL A 18 0.44 -0.60 13.98
CA VAL A 18 1.23 -1.74 13.48
C VAL A 18 2.70 -1.35 13.33
N ARG A 19 3.01 -0.12 12.90
CA ARG A 19 4.38 0.41 12.88
C ARG A 19 4.99 0.41 14.27
N ASP A 20 4.25 0.87 15.27
CA ASP A 20 4.67 0.83 16.67
C ASP A 20 4.94 -0.60 17.15
N LEU A 21 4.08 -1.56 16.80
CA LEU A 21 4.32 -2.98 17.10
C LEU A 21 5.60 -3.51 16.41
N CYS A 22 5.88 -3.06 15.20
CA CYS A 22 7.06 -3.47 14.42
C CYS A 22 8.38 -2.92 14.98
N THR A 23 8.35 -1.99 15.94
CA THR A 23 9.55 -1.58 16.70
C THR A 23 10.15 -2.73 17.49
N THR A 24 9.34 -3.71 17.89
CA THR A 24 9.80 -4.93 18.54
C THR A 24 10.15 -6.01 17.49
N PRO A 25 11.43 -6.43 17.37
CA PRO A 25 11.87 -7.32 16.29
C PRO A 25 11.12 -8.66 16.23
N ARG A 26 10.79 -9.23 17.40
CA ARG A 26 10.04 -10.49 17.48
C ARG A 26 8.62 -10.35 16.91
N ILE A 27 7.92 -9.27 17.26
CA ILE A 27 6.55 -9.02 16.80
C ILE A 27 6.55 -8.79 15.29
N ARG A 28 7.54 -8.03 14.80
CA ARG A 28 7.73 -7.82 13.37
C ARG A 28 7.96 -9.13 12.61
N ALA A 29 8.82 -10.01 13.12
CA ALA A 29 9.09 -11.30 12.48
C ALA A 29 7.83 -12.19 12.42
N ASP A 30 7.02 -12.19 13.49
CA ASP A 30 5.74 -12.90 13.51
C ASP A 30 4.75 -12.34 12.47
N LEU A 31 4.64 -11.01 12.37
CA LEU A 31 3.78 -10.34 11.38
C LEU A 31 4.23 -10.63 9.95
N ALA A 32 5.55 -10.57 9.69
CA ALA A 32 6.12 -10.87 8.38
C ALA A 32 5.92 -12.34 7.97
N ARG A 33 5.90 -13.29 8.92
CA ARG A 33 5.63 -14.70 8.63
C ARG A 33 4.20 -14.96 8.12
N GLY A 34 3.26 -14.05 8.42
CA GLY A 34 1.87 -14.12 7.95
C GLY A 34 1.66 -13.70 6.49
N GLN A 35 2.72 -13.42 5.73
CA GLN A 35 2.62 -12.94 4.34
C GLN A 35 1.97 -13.95 3.40
N GLY A 36 0.95 -13.47 2.68
CA GLY A 36 0.27 -14.19 1.62
C GLY A 36 -0.49 -15.44 2.06
N ARG A 37 -0.58 -15.69 3.37
CA ARG A 37 -1.35 -16.80 3.95
C ARG A 37 -2.78 -16.35 4.24
N PRO A 38 -3.76 -17.28 4.17
CA PRO A 38 -5.11 -16.97 4.60
C PRO A 38 -5.15 -16.68 6.12
N ILE A 39 -6.12 -15.88 6.56
CA ILE A 39 -6.26 -15.44 7.97
C ILE A 39 -6.34 -16.64 8.94
N THR A 40 -6.91 -17.75 8.48
CA THR A 40 -7.07 -19.00 9.23
C THR A 40 -5.73 -19.64 9.61
N GLU A 41 -4.68 -19.41 8.82
CA GLU A 41 -3.33 -19.94 9.07
C GLU A 41 -2.45 -19.00 9.90
N CYS A 42 -2.91 -17.77 10.11
CA CYS A 42 -2.17 -16.70 10.79
C CYS A 42 -2.48 -16.64 12.30
N LEU A 43 -2.60 -17.78 12.98
CA LEU A 43 -3.00 -17.89 14.40
C LEU A 43 -2.20 -16.97 15.35
N PRO A 44 -0.86 -16.86 15.26
CA PRO A 44 -0.10 -15.98 16.15
C PRO A 44 -0.42 -14.49 15.98
N LEU A 45 -0.90 -14.06 14.81
CA LEU A 45 -1.23 -12.66 14.53
C LEU A 45 -2.53 -12.23 15.21
N HIS A 46 -3.43 -13.18 15.49
CA HIS A 46 -4.72 -12.89 16.13
C HIS A 46 -4.54 -12.22 17.49
N ARG A 47 -3.47 -12.53 18.25
CA ARG A 47 -3.20 -11.90 19.55
C ARG A 47 -2.94 -10.39 19.44
N TYR A 48 -2.42 -9.93 18.30
CA TYR A 48 -2.08 -8.53 18.07
C TYR A 48 -3.20 -7.77 17.35
N LEU A 49 -3.84 -8.43 16.38
CA LEU A 49 -4.73 -7.77 15.44
C LEU A 49 -6.22 -7.95 15.75
N SER A 50 -6.63 -8.92 16.57
CA SER A 50 -8.07 -9.18 16.79
C SER A 50 -8.80 -8.02 17.46
N ARG A 51 -8.20 -7.38 18.47
CA ARG A 51 -8.82 -6.23 19.15
C ARG A 51 -8.83 -4.97 18.27
N PRO A 52 -7.74 -4.59 17.60
CA PRO A 52 -7.74 -3.46 16.67
C PRO A 52 -8.71 -3.62 15.49
N THR A 53 -8.96 -4.84 15.02
CA THR A 53 -9.81 -5.08 13.83
C THR A 53 -11.28 -5.34 14.17
N ALA A 54 -11.63 -5.46 15.45
CA ALA A 54 -12.99 -5.75 15.89
C ALA A 54 -13.95 -4.62 15.50
N GLY A 55 -15.10 -4.98 14.88
CA GLY A 55 -16.15 -4.03 14.52
C GLY A 55 -15.96 -3.29 13.18
N TRP A 56 -14.80 -3.40 12.54
CA TRP A 56 -14.47 -2.66 11.31
C TRP A 56 -14.66 -3.46 10.01
N GLY A 57 -14.87 -4.78 10.10
CA GLY A 57 -14.98 -5.66 8.94
C GLY A 57 -13.64 -5.83 8.20
N ALA A 58 -13.68 -6.32 6.96
CA ALA A 58 -12.51 -6.47 6.08
C ALA A 58 -11.27 -7.08 6.77
N ARG A 59 -11.47 -8.12 7.58
CA ARG A 59 -10.40 -8.67 8.44
C ARG A 59 -9.19 -9.12 7.62
N ARG A 60 -9.43 -9.63 6.41
CA ARG A 60 -8.38 -10.06 5.47
C ARG A 60 -7.47 -8.91 5.07
N ALA A 61 -8.06 -7.76 4.73
CA ALA A 61 -7.34 -6.55 4.37
C ALA A 61 -6.44 -6.09 5.52
N HIS A 62 -6.97 -6.02 6.75
CA HIS A 62 -6.18 -5.62 7.91
C HIS A 62 -4.98 -6.53 8.17
N PHE A 63 -5.18 -7.85 8.12
CA PHE A 63 -4.09 -8.82 8.35
C PHE A 63 -3.04 -8.75 7.24
N THR A 64 -3.49 -8.58 6.00
CA THR A 64 -2.58 -8.43 4.86
C THR A 64 -1.76 -7.15 4.99
N THR A 65 -2.42 -6.01 5.20
CA THR A 65 -1.74 -4.72 5.42
C THR A 65 -0.76 -4.80 6.58
N ALA A 66 -1.10 -5.45 7.69
CA ALA A 66 -0.17 -5.60 8.81
C ALA A 66 1.11 -6.37 8.43
N ALA A 67 0.97 -7.41 7.60
CA ALA A 67 2.11 -8.14 7.06
C ALA A 67 2.93 -7.31 6.05
N LEU A 68 2.30 -6.41 5.28
CA LEU A 68 2.97 -5.47 4.37
C LEU A 68 3.75 -4.40 5.13
N VAL A 69 3.15 -3.81 6.18
CA VAL A 69 3.83 -2.83 7.05
C VAL A 69 5.08 -3.46 7.69
N ALA A 70 5.03 -4.74 8.06
CA ALA A 70 6.19 -5.44 8.63
C ALA A 70 7.36 -5.64 7.64
N LEU A 71 7.12 -5.55 6.32
CA LEU A 71 8.18 -5.56 5.31
C LEU A 71 8.96 -4.24 5.27
N GLU A 72 8.34 -3.14 5.69
CA GLU A 72 8.96 -1.82 5.64
C GLU A 72 10.24 -1.80 6.49
N PRO A 73 11.42 -1.46 5.92
CA PRO A 73 12.66 -1.43 6.68
C PRO A 73 12.49 -0.52 7.91
N PRO A 74 13.02 -0.91 9.09
CA PRO A 74 12.83 -0.11 10.29
C PRO A 74 13.40 1.28 10.03
N ARG A 75 12.65 2.32 10.41
CA ARG A 75 13.04 3.71 10.23
C ARG A 75 14.45 3.90 10.78
N ARG A 76 15.42 4.09 9.90
CA ARG A 76 16.72 4.61 10.31
C ARG A 76 16.49 6.08 10.61
N THR A 77 16.41 6.43 11.89
CA THR A 77 16.51 7.82 12.35
C THR A 77 17.92 8.28 11.96
N THR A 78 18.06 8.75 10.74
CA THR A 78 19.35 9.20 10.23
C THR A 78 19.49 10.62 10.73
N THR A 79 20.28 10.80 11.79
CA THR A 79 20.66 12.09 12.38
C THR A 79 21.58 12.85 11.41
N ARG A 80 21.10 13.18 10.21
CA ARG A 80 21.81 14.07 9.27
C ARG A 80 20.97 15.34 9.11
N PRO A 81 21.44 16.51 9.58
CA PRO A 81 20.79 17.77 9.29
C PRO A 81 21.12 18.16 7.85
N THR A 82 20.33 17.68 6.89
CA THR A 82 20.30 18.25 5.54
C THR A 82 18.91 18.01 4.97
N GLU A 83 18.20 19.13 4.81
CA GLU A 83 16.91 19.31 4.15
C GLU A 83 15.70 18.71 4.88
N PRO A 84 14.55 19.41 4.89
CA PRO A 84 13.31 18.88 5.43
C PRO A 84 12.90 17.68 4.57
N SER A 85 13.38 16.50 4.96
CA SER A 85 12.73 15.25 4.62
C SER A 85 11.32 15.40 5.13
N THR A 86 10.38 15.55 4.19
CA THR A 86 8.95 15.65 4.45
C THR A 86 8.63 14.65 5.56
N PRO A 87 8.01 15.06 6.69
CA PRO A 87 7.47 14.07 7.60
C PRO A 87 6.62 13.12 6.73
N ASP A 88 6.69 11.81 6.96
CA ASP A 88 5.69 10.87 6.44
C ASP A 88 4.32 11.41 6.91
N GLY A 89 3.76 12.29 6.09
CA GLY A 89 2.81 13.32 6.49
C GLY A 89 1.54 13.17 5.69
N TRP A 90 1.26 11.95 5.22
CA TRP A 90 -0.01 11.67 4.60
C TRP A 90 -1.15 11.88 5.61
N ALA A 91 -0.88 11.84 6.92
CA ALA A 91 -1.89 12.04 7.97
C ALA A 91 -2.61 13.40 7.83
N THR A 92 -1.90 14.42 7.34
CA THR A 92 -2.47 15.76 7.07
C THR A 92 -2.90 15.93 5.61
N THR A 93 -2.43 15.07 4.71
CA THR A 93 -2.80 15.10 3.29
C THR A 93 -4.21 14.53 3.09
N PRO A 94 -5.11 15.25 2.40
CA PRO A 94 -6.44 14.71 2.14
C PRO A 94 -6.33 13.45 1.27
N ARG A 95 -7.14 12.43 1.58
CA ARG A 95 -7.05 11.08 0.98
C ARG A 95 -6.97 11.05 -0.55
N TRP A 96 -7.73 11.90 -1.23
CA TRP A 96 -7.74 11.95 -2.69
C TRP A 96 -6.40 12.42 -3.30
N ARG A 97 -5.49 12.98 -2.49
CA ARG A 97 -4.10 13.29 -2.87
C ARG A 97 -3.08 12.25 -2.37
N ARG A 98 -3.51 11.26 -1.58
CA ARG A 98 -2.60 10.24 -1.02
C ARG A 98 -2.34 9.14 -2.06
N PRO A 99 -1.10 8.63 -2.19
CA PRO A 99 -0.76 7.70 -3.25
C PRO A 99 -1.36 6.31 -3.02
N ASN A 100 -2.25 5.88 -3.92
CA ASN A 100 -2.73 4.50 -3.98
C ASN A 100 -1.71 3.56 -4.65
N LEU A 101 -2.05 2.27 -4.87
CA LEU A 101 -1.14 1.32 -5.53
C LEU A 101 -0.71 1.80 -6.93
N GLY A 102 -1.65 2.31 -7.73
CA GLY A 102 -1.39 2.85 -9.06
C GLY A 102 -0.39 4.01 -9.03
N ALA A 103 -0.58 4.97 -8.12
CA ALA A 103 0.34 6.08 -7.93
C ALA A 103 1.74 5.62 -7.51
N ALA A 104 1.84 4.65 -6.59
CA ALA A 104 3.14 4.10 -6.17
C ALA A 104 3.86 3.37 -7.32
N LEU A 105 3.12 2.65 -8.17
CA LEU A 105 3.66 2.03 -9.38
C LEU A 105 4.09 3.07 -10.42
N ALA A 106 3.33 4.15 -10.60
CA ALA A 106 3.70 5.25 -11.50
C ALA A 106 4.96 5.97 -11.02
N GLU A 107 5.08 6.24 -9.72
CA GLU A 107 6.30 6.82 -9.14
C GLU A 107 7.52 5.91 -9.42
N CYS A 108 7.36 4.61 -9.22
CA CYS A 108 8.38 3.62 -9.53
C CYS A 108 8.73 3.57 -11.03
N ALA A 109 7.72 3.64 -11.90
CA ALA A 109 7.89 3.68 -13.34
C ALA A 109 8.62 4.95 -13.79
N ALA A 110 8.33 6.10 -13.19
CA ALA A 110 8.99 7.37 -13.46
C ALA A 110 10.48 7.34 -13.03
N ARG A 111 10.79 6.72 -11.88
CA ARG A 111 12.17 6.54 -11.41
C ARG A 111 12.96 5.52 -12.23
N ARG A 112 12.29 4.56 -12.87
CA ARG A 112 12.90 3.48 -13.67
C ARG A 112 12.14 3.25 -14.98
N PRO A 113 12.30 4.13 -15.99
CA PRO A 113 11.51 4.09 -17.23
C PRO A 113 11.56 2.75 -17.98
N LEU A 114 12.70 2.06 -17.95
CA LEU A 114 12.88 0.74 -18.58
C LEU A 114 11.96 -0.35 -17.99
N THR A 115 11.50 -0.17 -16.75
CA THR A 115 10.59 -1.12 -16.08
C THR A 115 9.11 -0.75 -16.24
N ALA A 116 8.81 0.42 -16.80
CA ALA A 116 7.48 1.01 -16.78
C ALA A 116 6.43 0.13 -17.47
N GLY A 117 6.72 -0.40 -18.66
CA GLY A 117 5.82 -1.31 -19.37
C GLY A 117 5.62 -2.64 -18.63
N GLY A 118 6.60 -3.10 -17.85
CA GLY A 118 6.45 -4.27 -16.99
C GLY A 118 5.53 -4.02 -15.80
N LEU A 119 5.64 -2.85 -15.17
CA LEU A 119 4.77 -2.43 -14.06
C LEU A 119 3.32 -2.21 -14.52
N GLU A 120 3.12 -1.65 -15.71
CA GLU A 120 1.80 -1.49 -16.32
C GLU A 120 1.14 -2.85 -16.62
N ARG A 121 1.86 -3.79 -17.24
CA ARG A 121 1.33 -5.15 -17.46
C ARG A 121 1.00 -5.86 -16.15
N LYS A 122 1.83 -5.66 -15.12
CA LYS A 122 1.59 -6.21 -13.78
C LYS A 122 0.32 -5.60 -13.19
N LEU A 123 0.13 -4.27 -13.27
CA LEU A 123 -1.08 -3.61 -12.79
C LEU A 123 -2.33 -4.13 -13.51
N ASN A 124 -2.29 -4.19 -14.85
CA ASN A 124 -3.38 -4.75 -15.66
C ASN A 124 -3.69 -6.20 -15.29
N THR A 125 -2.71 -6.99 -14.88
CA THR A 125 -2.96 -8.33 -14.35
C THR A 125 -3.68 -8.29 -13.00
N LEU A 126 -3.18 -7.47 -12.06
CA LEU A 126 -3.70 -7.39 -10.69
C LEU A 126 -5.17 -6.96 -10.63
N ILE A 127 -5.59 -6.03 -11.49
CA ILE A 127 -6.96 -5.49 -11.47
C ILE A 127 -8.04 -6.53 -11.80
N HIS A 128 -7.67 -7.63 -12.45
CA HIS A 128 -8.61 -8.70 -12.80
C HIS A 128 -8.67 -9.81 -11.77
N LEU A 129 -7.77 -9.83 -10.77
CA LEU A 129 -7.70 -10.89 -9.78
C LEU A 129 -8.86 -10.83 -8.79
N SER A 130 -9.28 -12.00 -8.30
CA SER A 130 -10.12 -12.11 -7.11
C SER A 130 -9.30 -11.77 -5.86
N ALA A 131 -9.95 -11.45 -4.74
CA ALA A 131 -9.25 -11.25 -3.47
C ALA A 131 -8.39 -12.46 -3.07
N ASP A 132 -8.83 -13.67 -3.39
CA ASP A 132 -8.08 -14.90 -3.15
C ASP A 132 -6.72 -14.95 -3.84
N HIS A 133 -6.63 -14.40 -5.05
CA HIS A 133 -5.39 -14.35 -5.82
C HIS A 133 -4.63 -13.05 -5.60
N LEU A 134 -5.30 -11.94 -5.29
CA LEU A 134 -4.67 -10.65 -5.06
C LEU A 134 -3.83 -10.67 -3.78
N HIS A 135 -4.43 -11.01 -2.64
CA HIS A 135 -3.79 -10.91 -1.33
C HIS A 135 -2.44 -11.66 -1.22
N PRO A 136 -2.29 -12.89 -1.76
CA PRO A 136 -1.01 -13.60 -1.78
C PRO A 136 0.10 -12.91 -2.57
N LEU A 137 -0.24 -12.11 -3.59
CA LEU A 137 0.75 -11.45 -4.45
C LEU A 137 1.24 -10.12 -3.89
N LEU A 138 0.46 -9.49 -3.00
CA LEU A 138 0.78 -8.17 -2.46
C LEU A 138 2.12 -8.10 -1.70
N PRO A 139 2.53 -9.09 -0.89
CA PRO A 139 3.83 -9.04 -0.20
C PRO A 139 5.02 -8.91 -1.16
N GLY A 140 5.04 -9.70 -2.24
CA GLY A 140 6.11 -9.63 -3.23
C GLY A 140 6.11 -8.31 -4.00
N LEU A 141 4.94 -7.75 -4.28
CA LEU A 141 4.83 -6.42 -4.89
C LEU A 141 5.26 -5.31 -3.93
N ALA A 142 4.85 -5.36 -2.67
CA ALA A 142 5.26 -4.42 -1.64
C ALA A 142 6.78 -4.41 -1.44
N ASP A 143 7.40 -5.58 -1.31
CA ASP A 143 8.86 -5.70 -1.22
C ASP A 143 9.57 -5.13 -2.46
N GLN A 144 9.04 -5.39 -3.66
CA GLN A 144 9.56 -4.80 -4.90
C GLN A 144 9.49 -3.27 -4.89
N LEU A 145 8.37 -2.67 -4.47
CA LEU A 145 8.19 -1.21 -4.38
C LEU A 145 9.15 -0.60 -3.35
N LEU A 146 9.23 -1.21 -2.16
CA LEU A 146 10.12 -0.76 -1.08
C LEU A 146 11.60 -0.79 -1.51
N ARG A 147 12.05 -1.86 -2.20
CA ARG A 147 13.40 -1.95 -2.77
C ARG A 147 13.68 -0.94 -3.87
N ALA A 148 12.63 -0.51 -4.58
CA ALA A 148 12.73 0.55 -5.58
C ALA A 148 12.74 1.97 -4.95
N GLY A 149 12.55 2.07 -3.63
CA GLY A 149 12.49 3.34 -2.90
C GLY A 149 11.16 4.09 -3.07
N CYS A 150 10.13 3.43 -3.61
CA CYS A 150 8.77 3.95 -3.68
C CYS A 150 8.07 3.60 -2.37
N ARG A 151 7.49 4.59 -1.69
CA ARG A 151 6.83 4.40 -0.39
C ARG A 151 5.32 4.33 -0.58
N PRO A 152 4.72 3.14 -0.52
CA PRO A 152 3.27 3.01 -0.59
C PRO A 152 2.60 3.56 0.67
N ASP A 153 1.42 4.14 0.50
CA ASP A 153 0.56 4.51 1.61
C ASP A 153 -0.29 3.31 2.05
N TRP A 154 0.15 2.65 3.12
CA TRP A 154 -0.47 1.42 3.61
C TRP A 154 -1.93 1.59 4.05
N ALA A 155 -2.35 2.77 4.50
CA ALA A 155 -3.72 2.97 4.95
C ALA A 155 -4.66 3.20 3.76
N VAL A 156 -4.18 3.83 2.69
CA VAL A 156 -4.88 3.85 1.40
C VAL A 156 -5.01 2.44 0.84
N TRP A 157 -3.94 1.65 0.86
CA TRP A 157 -3.99 0.25 0.44
C TRP A 157 -4.96 -0.57 1.29
N LEU A 158 -4.97 -0.40 2.61
CA LEU A 158 -5.96 -1.05 3.49
C LEU A 158 -7.39 -0.68 3.09
N SER A 159 -7.65 0.60 2.81
CA SER A 159 -8.97 1.01 2.37
C SER A 159 -9.35 0.41 1.02
N ASP A 160 -8.42 0.34 0.07
CA ASP A 160 -8.66 -0.21 -1.26
C ASP A 160 -8.91 -1.72 -1.19
N LEU A 161 -8.13 -2.45 -0.38
CA LEU A 161 -8.33 -3.87 -0.13
C LEU A 161 -9.63 -4.17 0.62
N ALA A 162 -10.03 -3.30 1.56
CA ALA A 162 -11.30 -3.43 2.25
C ALA A 162 -12.50 -3.21 1.31
N LEU A 163 -12.33 -2.39 0.27
CA LEU A 163 -13.34 -2.16 -0.76
C LEU A 163 -13.28 -3.21 -1.88
N TRP A 164 -12.16 -3.93 -2.05
CA TRP A 164 -11.96 -4.90 -3.14
C TRP A 164 -13.03 -6.00 -3.18
N ASP A 165 -13.45 -6.49 -2.01
CA ASP A 165 -14.51 -7.51 -1.88
C ASP A 165 -15.92 -6.97 -2.16
N ILE A 166 -16.09 -5.64 -2.19
CA ILE A 166 -17.39 -4.97 -2.32
C ILE A 166 -17.55 -4.40 -3.73
N ASP A 167 -16.56 -3.63 -4.20
CA ASP A 167 -16.56 -2.97 -5.49
C ASP A 167 -15.15 -2.96 -6.10
N ARG A 168 -14.76 -4.11 -6.63
CA ARG A 168 -13.49 -4.28 -7.32
C ARG A 168 -13.32 -3.32 -8.49
N THR A 169 -14.38 -3.08 -9.26
CA THR A 169 -14.29 -2.28 -10.49
C THR A 169 -13.96 -0.83 -10.18
N ALA A 170 -14.56 -0.25 -9.13
CA ALA A 170 -14.22 1.09 -8.69
C ALA A 170 -12.77 1.21 -8.23
N VAL A 171 -12.26 0.24 -7.44
CA VAL A 171 -10.85 0.26 -7.01
C VAL A 171 -9.90 0.08 -8.20
N ALA A 172 -10.20 -0.84 -9.11
CA ALA A 172 -9.43 -1.07 -10.33
C ALA A 172 -9.33 0.19 -11.20
N SER A 173 -10.45 0.88 -11.44
CA SER A 173 -10.46 2.17 -12.16
C SER A 173 -9.56 3.18 -11.46
N HIS A 174 -9.73 3.36 -10.14
CA HIS A 174 -8.95 4.32 -9.37
C HIS A 174 -7.44 4.03 -9.38
N TRP A 175 -7.05 2.75 -9.41
CA TRP A 175 -5.65 2.36 -9.56
C TRP A 175 -5.12 2.64 -10.96
N LEU A 176 -5.87 2.35 -12.02
CA LEU A 176 -5.47 2.67 -13.39
C LEU A 176 -5.36 4.18 -13.61
N ASP A 177 -6.36 4.95 -13.18
CA ASP A 177 -6.37 6.41 -13.30
C ASP A 177 -5.14 7.01 -12.62
N ALA A 178 -4.85 6.61 -11.38
CA ALA A 178 -3.68 7.09 -10.66
C ALA A 178 -2.36 6.68 -11.32
N PHE A 179 -2.29 5.49 -11.94
CA PHE A 179 -1.12 5.05 -12.67
C PHE A 179 -0.86 5.90 -13.92
N TYR A 180 -1.90 6.12 -14.73
CA TYR A 180 -1.75 6.88 -15.98
C TYR A 180 -1.59 8.39 -15.75
N LEU A 181 -2.29 8.97 -14.77
CA LEU A 181 -2.13 10.38 -14.38
C LEU A 181 -0.76 10.66 -13.73
N GLY A 182 -0.19 9.67 -13.04
CA GLY A 182 1.11 9.80 -12.38
C GLY A 182 2.31 9.67 -13.34
N ARG A 183 2.09 9.26 -14.58
CA ARG A 183 3.15 9.21 -15.60
C ARG A 183 3.31 10.60 -16.22
N PRO A 184 4.54 11.07 -16.43
CA PRO A 184 4.73 12.20 -17.32
C PRO A 184 4.11 11.84 -18.67
N ALA A 185 3.31 12.74 -19.24
CA ALA A 185 2.84 12.59 -20.61
C ALA A 185 4.07 12.21 -21.44
N ALA A 186 4.00 11.09 -22.17
CA ALA A 186 5.04 10.76 -23.12
C ALA A 186 5.16 11.99 -24.00
N GLY A 187 6.29 12.70 -23.90
CA GLY A 187 6.47 13.99 -24.55
C GLY A 187 6.03 13.86 -25.99
N ASP A 188 5.12 14.72 -26.40
CA ASP A 188 4.66 14.81 -27.77
C ASP A 188 5.90 14.93 -28.68
N PRO A 189 6.23 13.92 -29.51
CA PRO A 189 7.39 13.99 -30.38
C PRO A 189 7.03 14.82 -31.63
N GLY A 190 6.64 16.08 -31.43
CA GLY A 190 5.91 16.82 -32.47
C GLY A 190 5.88 18.33 -32.38
N GLU A 191 6.79 19.00 -31.68
CA GLU A 191 7.03 20.43 -31.90
C GLU A 191 8.52 20.72 -31.81
N GLN A 192 9.25 20.25 -32.84
CA GLN A 192 10.54 20.82 -33.21
C GLN A 192 10.27 21.76 -34.38
N ASP A 193 10.58 23.04 -34.17
CA ASP A 193 10.68 24.10 -35.17
C ASP A 193 11.14 23.59 -36.55
N HIS A 194 10.30 23.78 -37.58
CA HIS A 194 10.72 24.38 -38.84
C HIS A 194 9.55 25.03 -39.58
#